data_AF-A0A423NMQ8-F1
#
_entry.id   AF-A0A423NMQ8-F1
#
_cell.length_a   1.000
_cell.length_b   1.000
_cell.length_c   1.000
_cell.angle_alpha   90.00
_cell.angle_beta   90.00
_cell.angle_gamma   90.00
#
_symmetry.space_group_name_H-M   'P 1'
#
loop_
_entity.id
_entity.type
_entity.pdbx_description
1 polymer ?
#
loop_
_entity_poly.entity_id
_entity_poly.type
_entity_poly.pdbx_seq_one_letter_code
_entity_poly.pdbx_strand_id
1 'polypeptide(L)'
;MAMVYCRACAKELHETALTCPQCGASQQAFVPSSQAGIPWLAIVSLIFGIICAITLFDDSDWDFETILGVGLFSVAGLACGIICINEKHPGRNLAIAGIILSGLTALVLFCLSIQ
;
A
#
# COMPACT_ATOMS: atom_id res chain seq x y z
N MET A 1 23.02 -22.32 0.05
CA MET A 1 22.16 -23.46 0.45
C MET A 1 22.33 -23.61 1.95
N ALA A 2 21.40 -23.07 2.74
CA ALA A 2 21.47 -23.18 4.20
C ALA A 2 20.96 -24.57 4.60
N MET A 3 21.75 -25.31 5.38
CA MET A 3 21.30 -26.59 5.93
C MET A 3 20.36 -26.32 7.10
N VAL A 4 19.15 -26.88 7.06
CA VAL A 4 18.13 -26.67 8.09
C VAL A 4 18.13 -27.90 8.98
N TYR A 5 18.06 -27.73 10.31
CA TYR A 5 18.04 -28.84 11.24
C TYR A 5 16.65 -29.03 11.83
N CYS A 6 16.26 -30.28 12.05
CA CYS A 6 15.00 -30.62 12.70
C CYS A 6 14.98 -30.08 14.14
N ARG A 7 13.93 -29.34 14.51
CA ARG A 7 13.79 -28.75 15.86
C ARG A 7 13.60 -29.77 16.99
N ALA A 8 13.25 -31.02 16.65
CA ALA A 8 13.01 -32.06 17.64
C ALA A 8 14.21 -33.01 17.83
N CYS A 9 14.84 -33.45 16.73
CA CYS A 9 15.92 -34.44 16.78
C CYS A 9 17.30 -33.91 16.36
N ALA A 10 17.41 -32.62 16.04
CA ALA A 10 18.64 -31.93 15.62
C ALA A 10 19.36 -32.55 14.41
N LYS A 11 18.67 -33.40 13.64
CA LYS A 11 19.22 -33.97 12.41
C LYS A 11 19.06 -33.03 11.23
N GLU A 12 20.01 -33.13 10.29
CA GLU A 12 19.96 -32.42 9.03
C GLU A 12 18.67 -32.73 8.27
N LEU A 13 18.09 -31.70 7.68
CA LEU A 13 16.84 -31.74 6.97
C LEU A 13 16.95 -30.87 5.72
N HIS A 14 16.30 -31.31 4.65
CA HIS A 14 16.18 -30.50 3.46
C HIS A 14 15.24 -29.30 3.72
N GLU A 15 15.55 -28.14 3.14
CA GLU A 15 14.87 -26.87 3.41
C GLU A 15 13.37 -26.86 3.10
N THR A 16 12.92 -27.78 2.25
CA THR A 16 11.51 -27.93 1.84
C THR A 16 10.75 -29.03 2.60
N ALA A 17 11.40 -29.75 3.53
CA ALA A 17 10.76 -30.85 4.23
C ALA A 17 9.82 -30.36 5.35
N LEU A 18 8.51 -30.57 5.13
CA LEU A 18 7.44 -30.24 6.09
C LEU A 18 7.40 -31.15 7.32
N THR A 19 8.00 -32.33 7.24
CA THR A 19 8.04 -33.32 8.32
C THR A 19 9.42 -33.97 8.35
N CYS A 20 9.93 -34.21 9.55
CA CYS A 20 11.19 -34.94 9.69
C CYS A 20 10.94 -36.44 9.48
N PRO A 21 11.60 -37.10 8.51
CA PRO A 21 11.39 -38.54 8.25
C PRO A 21 11.89 -39.41 9.41
N GLN A 22 12.74 -38.87 10.29
CA GLN A 22 13.35 -39.66 11.35
C GLN A 22 12.67 -39.55 12.72
N CYS A 23 11.91 -38.49 12.98
CA CYS A 23 11.18 -38.32 14.25
C CYS A 23 9.69 -37.99 14.05
N GLY A 24 9.23 -37.79 12.82
CA GLY A 24 7.85 -37.44 12.51
C GLY A 24 7.44 -36.02 12.88
N ALA A 25 8.31 -35.21 13.51
CA ALA A 25 7.98 -33.85 13.90
C ALA A 25 7.71 -32.96 12.68
N SER A 26 6.55 -32.30 12.67
CA SER A 26 6.22 -31.27 11.68
C SER A 26 7.17 -30.08 11.82
N GLN A 27 7.81 -29.69 10.73
CA GLN A 27 8.63 -28.50 10.64
C GLN A 27 7.82 -27.40 9.95
N GLN A 28 7.86 -26.18 10.49
CA GLN A 28 7.29 -25.03 9.79
C GLN A 28 8.13 -24.80 8.54
N ALA A 29 7.53 -25.00 7.36
CA ALA A 29 8.13 -24.61 6.11
C ALA A 29 8.51 -23.13 6.21
N PHE A 30 9.75 -22.80 5.89
CA PHE A 30 10.13 -21.42 5.64
C PHE A 30 9.36 -21.01 4.39
N VAL A 31 8.20 -20.38 4.59
CA VAL A 31 7.54 -19.65 3.51
C VAL A 31 8.42 -18.42 3.31
N PRO A 32 9.21 -18.30 2.23
CA PRO A 32 9.84 -17.03 1.93
C PRO A 32 8.70 -16.03 1.89
N SER A 33 8.74 -15.00 2.75
CA SER A 33 7.81 -13.89 2.72
C SER A 33 7.74 -13.44 1.27
N SER A 34 6.63 -13.77 0.59
CA SER A 34 6.48 -13.51 -0.83
C SER A 34 6.73 -12.03 -1.00
N GLN A 35 7.80 -11.74 -1.72
CA GLN A 35 8.27 -10.42 -2.12
C GLN A 35 7.28 -9.32 -1.75
N ALA A 36 7.60 -8.58 -0.69
CA ALA A 36 7.06 -7.25 -0.50
C ALA A 36 7.53 -6.44 -1.72
N GLY A 37 6.80 -6.59 -2.83
CA GLY A 37 6.99 -5.79 -4.02
C GLY A 37 6.95 -4.33 -3.59
N ILE A 38 7.76 -3.52 -4.24
CA ILE A 38 7.78 -2.08 -3.99
C ILE A 38 6.33 -1.60 -4.13
N PRO A 39 5.73 -0.97 -3.10
CA PRO A 39 4.31 -0.65 -3.08
C PRO A 39 4.04 0.61 -3.93
N TRP A 40 4.40 0.52 -5.22
CA TRP A 40 4.43 1.63 -6.17
C TRP A 40 3.07 2.31 -6.26
N LEU A 41 1.99 1.53 -6.27
CA LEU A 41 0.64 2.05 -6.35
C LEU A 41 0.25 2.86 -5.09
N ALA A 42 0.69 2.42 -3.90
CA ALA A 42 0.47 3.16 -2.66
C ALA A 42 1.30 4.45 -2.62
N ILE A 43 2.54 4.41 -3.11
CA ILE A 43 3.42 5.59 -3.19
C ILE A 43 2.84 6.62 -4.17
N VAL A 44 2.36 6.19 -5.34
CA VAL A 44 1.74 7.09 -6.33
C VAL A 44 0.47 7.74 -5.76
N SER A 45 -0.40 6.96 -5.10
CA SER A 45 -1.60 7.50 -4.44
C SER A 45 -1.24 8.51 -3.34
N LEU A 46 -0.19 8.25 -2.56
CA LEU A 46 0.31 9.16 -1.53
C LEU A 46 0.82 10.48 -2.13
N ILE A 47 1.66 10.41 -3.17
CA ILE A 47 2.22 11.60 -3.82
C ILE A 47 1.12 12.47 -4.42
N PHE A 48 0.13 11.86 -5.08
CA PHE A 48 -1.02 12.59 -5.62
C PHE A 48 -1.82 13.30 -4.52
N GLY A 49 -2.07 12.62 -3.40
CA GLY A 49 -2.71 13.23 -2.23
C GLY A 49 -1.90 14.39 -1.64
N ILE A 50 -0.57 14.26 -1.54
CA ILE A 50 0.30 15.33 -1.01
C ILE A 50 0.26 16.56 -1.90
N ILE A 51 0.34 16.39 -3.23
CA ILE A 51 0.23 17.52 -4.17
C ILE A 51 -1.12 18.23 -3.99
N CYS A 52 -2.21 17.47 -3.92
CA CYS A 52 -3.57 18.00 -3.68
C CYS A 52 -3.72 18.71 -2.32
N ALA A 53 -2.98 18.29 -1.30
CA ALA A 53 -3.00 18.93 0.01
C ALA A 53 -2.18 20.23 0.02
N ILE A 54 -1.05 20.26 -0.68
CA ILE A 54 -0.21 21.47 -0.78
C ILE A 54 -0.97 22.56 -1.54
N THR A 55 -1.72 22.21 -2.59
CA THR A 55 -2.52 23.19 -3.34
C THR A 55 -3.53 23.91 -2.45
N LEU A 56 -4.12 23.25 -1.44
CA LEU A 56 -5.08 23.86 -0.51
C LEU A 56 -4.51 25.03 0.31
N PHE A 57 -3.19 25.14 0.45
CA PHE A 57 -2.55 26.24 1.16
C PHE A 57 -2.17 27.41 0.24
N ASP A 58 -2.49 27.31 -1.06
CA ASP A 58 -2.26 28.39 -2.01
C ASP A 58 -3.35 29.46 -1.87
N ASP A 59 -2.94 30.70 -1.57
CA ASP A 59 -3.80 31.87 -1.33
C ASP A 59 -4.24 32.57 -2.64
N SER A 60 -3.81 32.05 -3.80
CA SER A 60 -4.21 32.60 -5.09
C SER A 60 -5.70 32.40 -5.35
N ASP A 61 -6.28 33.20 -6.24
CA ASP A 61 -7.64 32.96 -6.73
C ASP A 61 -7.64 31.75 -7.68
N TRP A 62 -8.55 30.79 -7.48
CA TRP A 62 -8.56 29.55 -8.25
C TRP A 62 -9.47 29.68 -9.46
N ASP A 63 -8.87 29.72 -10.65
CA ASP A 63 -9.60 29.57 -11.89
C ASP A 63 -10.28 28.19 -11.99
N PHE A 64 -11.35 28.09 -12.77
CA PHE A 64 -12.08 26.84 -13.03
C PHE A 64 -11.17 25.69 -13.50
N GLU A 65 -10.14 26.00 -14.30
CA GLU A 65 -9.16 25.03 -14.79
C GLU A 65 -8.35 24.40 -13.64
N THR A 66 -8.00 25.20 -12.63
CA THR A 66 -7.30 24.74 -11.44
C THR A 66 -8.18 23.83 -10.59
N ILE A 67 -9.44 24.22 -10.38
CA ILE A 67 -10.43 23.41 -9.65
C ILE A 67 -10.65 22.06 -10.33
N LEU A 68 -10.85 22.05 -11.65
CA LEU A 68 -11.00 20.82 -12.45
C LEU A 68 -9.74 19.95 -12.41
N GLY A 69 -8.56 20.56 -12.54
CA GLY A 69 -7.28 19.86 -12.50
C GLY A 69 -7.03 19.16 -11.16
N VAL A 70 -7.22 19.87 -10.04
CA VAL A 70 -7.05 19.30 -8.70
C VAL A 70 -8.12 18.23 -8.43
N GLY A 71 -9.35 18.42 -8.91
CA GLY A 71 -10.41 17.42 -8.84
C GLY A 71 -10.05 16.11 -9.53
N LEU A 72 -9.54 16.18 -10.77
CA LEU A 72 -9.10 15.01 -11.52
C LEU A 72 -7.95 14.26 -10.83
N PHE A 73 -6.97 15.00 -10.29
CA PHE A 73 -5.86 14.42 -9.53
C PHE A 73 -6.35 13.73 -8.25
N SER A 74 -7.28 14.33 -7.52
CA SER A 74 -7.87 13.74 -6.32
C SER A 74 -8.64 12.44 -6.63
N VAL A 75 -9.45 12.42 -7.70
CA VAL A 75 -10.18 11.23 -8.14
C VAL A 75 -9.22 10.10 -8.57
N ALA A 76 -8.17 10.43 -9.32
CA ALA A 76 -7.15 9.46 -9.73
C ALA A 76 -6.39 8.89 -8.51
N GLY A 77 -6.02 9.75 -7.54
CA GLY A 77 -5.37 9.35 -6.29
C GLY A 77 -6.24 8.42 -5.44
N LEU A 78 -7.54 8.72 -5.34
CA LEU A 78 -8.54 7.88 -4.67
C LEU A 78 -8.70 6.52 -5.36
N ALA A 79 -8.85 6.49 -6.69
CA ALA A 79 -9.02 5.24 -7.44
C ALA A 79 -7.80 4.32 -7.25
N CYS A 80 -6.58 4.85 -7.41
CA CYS A 80 -5.34 4.11 -7.17
C CYS A 80 -5.23 3.60 -5.72
N GLY A 81 -5.62 4.42 -4.75
CA GLY A 81 -5.64 4.02 -3.34
C GLY A 81 -6.62 2.89 -3.05
N ILE A 82 -7.84 2.96 -3.60
CA ILE A 82 -8.89 1.93 -3.42
C ILE A 82 -8.46 0.60 -4.04
N ILE A 83 -7.90 0.62 -5.25
CA ILE A 83 -7.37 -0.59 -5.91
C ILE A 83 -6.27 -1.24 -5.05
N CYS A 84 -5.36 -0.42 -4.50
CA CYS A 84 -4.29 -0.91 -3.64
C CYS A 84 -4.79 -1.62 -2.36
N ILE A 85 -5.93 -1.18 -1.80
CA ILE A 85 -6.55 -1.84 -0.64
C ILE A 85 -7.23 -3.16 -1.03
N ASN A 86 -7.90 -3.18 -2.18
CA ASN A 86 -8.64 -4.36 -2.64
C ASN A 86 -7.73 -5.54 -2.99
N GLU A 87 -6.58 -5.29 -3.59
CA GLU A 87 -5.64 -6.35 -3.98
C GLU A 87 -4.74 -6.86 -2.84
N LYS A 88 -4.91 -6.36 -1.60
CA LYS A 88 -4.07 -6.72 -0.42
C LYS A 88 -2.56 -6.59 -0.67
N HIS A 89 -2.15 -5.63 -1.51
CA HIS A 89 -0.74 -5.34 -1.76
C HIS A 89 -0.02 -4.91 -0.47
N PRO A 90 1.30 -5.17 -0.34
CA PRO A 90 2.10 -4.62 0.74
C PRO A 90 1.99 -3.08 0.75
N GLY A 91 1.97 -2.45 1.93
CA GLY A 91 1.86 -0.98 2.03
C GLY A 91 0.46 -0.41 2.31
N ARG A 92 -0.49 -1.23 2.74
CA ARG A 92 -1.87 -0.83 3.09
C ARG A 92 -1.96 0.45 3.94
N ASN A 93 -1.15 0.59 4.98
CA ASN A 93 -1.19 1.76 5.85
C ASN A 93 -0.84 3.06 5.11
N LEU A 94 0.05 2.98 4.11
CA LEU A 94 0.45 4.11 3.29
C LEU A 94 -0.65 4.51 2.29
N ALA A 95 -1.32 3.52 1.70
CA ALA A 95 -2.47 3.75 0.82
C ALA A 95 -3.64 4.40 1.58
N ILE A 96 -3.90 3.98 2.82
CA ILE A 96 -4.95 4.59 3.67
C ILE A 96 -4.65 6.08 3.90
N ALA A 97 -3.39 6.45 4.18
CA ALA A 97 -3.01 7.85 4.35
C ALA A 97 -3.26 8.68 3.06
N GLY A 98 -2.89 8.14 1.89
CA GLY A 98 -3.15 8.77 0.59
C GLY A 98 -4.64 8.97 0.28
N ILE A 99 -5.48 7.97 0.62
CA ILE A 99 -6.95 8.05 0.46
C ILE A 99 -7.54 9.13 1.36
N ILE A 100 -7.15 9.18 2.65
CA ILE A 100 -7.65 10.19 3.59
C ILE A 100 -7.29 11.59 3.09
N LEU A 101 -6.04 11.78 2.66
CA LEU A 101 -5.56 13.07 2.18
C LEU A 101 -6.29 13.51 0.90
N SER A 102 -6.44 12.61 -0.07
CA SER A 102 -7.17 12.89 -1.32
C SER A 102 -8.65 13.15 -1.06
N GLY A 103 -9.26 12.38 -0.16
CA GLY A 103 -10.67 12.52 0.23
C GLY A 103 -10.97 13.84 0.94
N LEU A 104 -10.07 14.31 1.80
CA LEU A 104 -10.18 15.63 2.42
C LEU A 104 -10.13 16.75 1.38
N THR A 105 -9.20 16.69 0.42
CA THR A 105 -9.15 17.68 -0.66
C THR A 105 -10.41 17.63 -1.54
N ALA A 106 -10.92 16.44 -1.88
CA ALA A 106 -12.16 16.31 -2.64
C ALA A 106 -13.35 16.96 -1.91
N LEU A 107 -13.43 16.80 -0.59
CA LEU A 107 -14.49 17.39 0.23
C LEU A 107 -14.38 18.93 0.25
N VAL A 108 -13.17 19.47 0.38
CA VAL A 108 -12.96 20.93 0.34
C VAL A 108 -13.32 21.50 -1.04
N LEU A 109 -12.92 20.84 -2.13
CA LEU A 109 -13.29 21.24 -3.49
C LEU A 109 -14.81 21.24 -3.69
N PHE A 110 -15.51 20.24 -3.17
CA PHE A 110 -16.97 20.17 -3.23
C PHE A 110 -17.62 21.35 -2.50
N CYS A 111 -17.12 21.71 -1.32
CA CYS A 111 -17.59 22.89 -0.59
C CYS A 111 -17.34 24.19 -1.35
N LEU A 112 -16.16 24.36 -1.95
CA LEU A 112 -15.82 25.56 -2.74
C LEU A 112 -16.69 25.67 -4.01
N SER A 113 -17.04 24.54 -4.63
CA SER A 113 -17.85 24.53 -5.87
C SER A 113 -19.32 24.89 -5.65
N ILE A 114 -19.81 24.83 -4.40
CA ILE A 114 -21.19 25.17 -4.04
C ILE A 114 -21.36 26.67 -3.75
N GLN A 115 -20.27 27.37 -3.44
CA GLN A 115 -20.28 28.78 -3.06
C GLN A 115 -20.23 29.69 -4.29
#